data_AF-J9Y6F8-F1
#
_entry.id   AF-J9Y6F8-F1
#
_cell.length_a   1.000
_cell.length_b   1.000
_cell.length_c   1.000
_cell.angle_alpha   90.00
_cell.angle_beta   90.00
_cell.angle_gamma   90.00
#
_symmetry.space_group_name_H-M   'P 1'
#
loop_
_entity.id
_entity.type
_entity.pdbx_description
1 polymer ?
#
loop_
_entity_poly.entity_id
_entity_poly.type
_entity_poly.pdbx_seq_one_letter_code
_entity_poly.pdbx_strand_id
1 'polypeptide(L)'
;YTSFHIRKYEIQTHVTSNGPERITNEIPHLEAHLLRNLDKNGIVRLGSWVKTGDILVGKLTPQMAKESSYAPEDRLLRAILGIQVSTSKETCLKLPIGGRGRVIDVRWIQ
;
A
#
# COMPACT_ATOMS: atom_id res chain seq x y z
N TYR A 1 28.10 22.13 -7.69
CA TYR A 1 27.38 22.28 -6.40
C TYR A 1 26.61 21.01 -6.11
N THR A 2 26.68 20.49 -4.89
CA THR A 2 25.98 19.27 -4.43
C THR A 2 25.28 19.56 -3.11
N SER A 3 24.01 19.20 -2.98
CA SER A 3 23.23 19.36 -1.74
C SER A 3 22.49 18.07 -1.39
N PHE A 4 22.17 17.90 -0.11
CA PHE A 4 21.35 16.80 0.39
C PHE A 4 19.93 17.31 0.66
N HIS A 5 18.93 16.65 0.06
CA HIS A 5 17.52 16.93 0.31
C HIS A 5 16.91 15.78 1.10
N ILE A 6 16.44 16.08 2.31
CA ILE A 6 15.73 15.13 3.16
C ILE A 6 14.25 15.46 3.09
N ARG A 7 13.43 14.47 2.79
CA ARG A 7 11.97 14.58 2.75
C ARG A 7 11.35 13.58 3.71
N LYS A 8 10.32 14.03 4.41
CA LYS A 8 9.51 13.21 5.33
C LYS A 8 8.20 12.85 4.65
N TYR A 9 7.82 11.57 4.74
CA TYR A 9 6.55 11.06 4.28
C TYR A 9 5.84 10.41 5.46
N GLU A 10 4.55 10.65 5.61
CA GLU A 10 3.76 10.17 6.74
C GLU A 10 2.45 9.58 6.23
N ILE A 11 2.00 8.54 6.92
CA ILE A 11 0.68 7.95 6.74
C ILE A 11 0.15 7.56 8.10
N GLN A 12 -1.15 7.72 8.29
CA GLN A 12 -1.86 7.33 9.49
C GLN A 12 -2.80 6.16 9.19
N THR A 13 -2.99 5.33 10.21
CA THR A 13 -3.99 4.27 10.23
C THR A 13 -5.20 4.76 11.02
N HIS A 14 -6.39 4.64 10.43
CA HIS A 14 -7.63 5.01 11.09
C HIS A 14 -8.53 3.78 11.27
N VAL A 15 -9.41 3.85 12.27
CA VAL A 15 -10.49 2.88 12.40
C VAL A 15 -11.64 3.34 11.51
N THR A 16 -11.99 2.53 10.52
CA THR A 16 -13.14 2.78 9.65
C THR A 16 -14.38 2.06 10.19
N SER A 17 -15.56 2.44 9.71
CA SER A 17 -16.81 1.74 10.03
C SER A 17 -16.81 0.25 9.66
N ASN A 18 -15.94 -0.15 8.72
CA ASN A 18 -15.81 -1.52 8.23
C ASN A 18 -14.67 -2.30 8.90
N GLY A 19 -13.98 -1.70 9.88
CA GLY A 19 -12.87 -2.30 10.61
C GLY A 19 -11.63 -1.41 10.69
N PRO A 20 -10.65 -1.79 11.52
CA PRO A 20 -9.37 -1.09 11.63
C PRO A 20 -8.53 -1.28 10.36
N GLU A 21 -7.90 -0.21 9.88
CA GLU A 21 -6.84 -0.32 8.88
C GLU A 21 -5.66 -1.10 9.45
N ARG A 22 -5.05 -1.95 8.62
CA ARG A 22 -3.93 -2.82 9.01
C ARG A 22 -2.71 -2.50 8.17
N ILE A 23 -1.55 -2.43 8.82
CA ILE A 23 -0.27 -2.33 8.13
C ILE A 23 0.24 -3.76 7.93
N THR A 24 0.58 -4.08 6.67
CA THR A 24 1.00 -5.41 6.26
C THR A 24 1.85 -5.33 5.00
N ASN A 25 2.75 -6.30 4.83
CA ASN A 25 3.51 -6.52 3.59
C ASN A 25 2.74 -7.41 2.60
N GLU A 26 1.67 -8.07 3.04
CA GLU A 26 0.83 -8.93 2.22
C GLU A 26 -0.29 -8.10 1.59
N ILE A 27 -0.02 -7.52 0.43
CA ILE A 27 -1.02 -6.73 -0.30
C ILE A 27 -1.36 -7.46 -1.60
N PRO A 28 -2.64 -7.85 -1.79
CA PRO A 28 -3.06 -8.56 -2.99
C PRO A 28 -2.93 -7.66 -4.23
N HIS A 29 -2.70 -8.27 -5.39
CA HIS A 29 -2.63 -7.61 -6.70
C HIS A 29 -1.41 -6.70 -6.94
N LEU A 30 -0.53 -6.52 -5.96
CA LEU A 30 0.75 -5.82 -6.16
C LEU A 30 1.84 -6.77 -6.62
N GLU A 31 2.70 -6.24 -7.49
CA GLU A 31 3.88 -6.96 -7.92
C GLU A 31 4.92 -7.06 -6.80
N ALA A 32 5.57 -8.23 -6.70
CA ALA A 32 6.60 -8.49 -5.70
C ALA A 32 7.76 -7.48 -5.73
N HIS A 33 8.04 -6.87 -6.89
CA HIS A 33 9.10 -5.89 -7.05
C HIS A 33 8.84 -4.59 -6.25
N LEU A 34 7.58 -4.21 -6.03
CA LEU A 34 7.21 -3.03 -5.25
C LEU A 34 7.27 -3.29 -3.74
N LEU A 35 7.04 -4.54 -3.35
CA LEU A 35 7.01 -5.00 -1.96
C LEU A 35 8.39 -5.43 -1.43
N ARG A 36 9.38 -5.59 -2.31
CA ARG A 36 10.74 -6.11 -1.97
C ARG A 36 11.44 -5.35 -0.83
N ASN A 37 11.13 -4.07 -0.68
CA ASN A 37 11.77 -3.18 0.29
C ASN A 37 11.05 -3.18 1.65
N LEU A 38 9.87 -3.81 1.76
CA LEU A 38 9.11 -3.90 2.99
C LEU A 38 9.69 -4.96 3.93
N ASP A 39 9.55 -4.72 5.23
CA ASP A 39 9.79 -5.67 6.29
C ASP A 39 8.54 -6.52 6.56
N LYS A 40 8.62 -7.41 7.56
CA LYS A 40 7.52 -8.26 8.01
C LYS A 40 6.31 -7.49 8.56
N ASN A 41 6.47 -6.23 8.90
CA ASN A 41 5.41 -5.38 9.44
C ASN A 41 4.74 -4.55 8.34
N GLY A 42 5.21 -4.62 7.08
CA GLY A 42 4.72 -3.77 6.00
C GLY A 42 5.35 -2.39 5.96
N ILE A 43 6.54 -2.19 6.56
CA ILE A 43 7.25 -0.91 6.60
C ILE A 43 8.57 -1.03 5.82
N VAL A 44 8.96 0.01 5.10
CA VAL A 44 10.23 0.04 4.36
C VAL A 44 11.43 -0.14 5.29
N ARG A 45 12.39 -0.97 4.89
CA ARG A 45 13.61 -1.22 5.67
C ARG A 45 14.55 0.00 5.61
N LEU A 46 15.14 0.34 6.74
CA LEU A 46 16.20 1.34 6.83
C LEU A 46 17.36 1.01 5.89
N GLY A 47 17.88 2.03 5.21
CA GLY A 47 18.98 1.89 4.26
C GLY A 47 18.58 1.40 2.87
N SER A 48 17.31 1.04 2.64
CA SER A 48 16.79 0.64 1.33
C SER A 48 16.88 1.78 0.31
N TRP A 49 17.24 1.44 -0.92
CA TRP A 49 17.14 2.33 -2.07
C TRP A 49 15.73 2.23 -2.65
N VAL A 50 15.02 3.36 -2.65
CA VAL A 50 13.65 3.45 -3.14
C VAL A 50 13.57 4.31 -4.39
N LYS A 51 12.71 3.90 -5.32
CA LYS A 51 12.39 4.62 -6.55
C LYS A 51 10.93 5.03 -6.55
N THR A 52 10.59 5.91 -7.47
CA THR A 52 9.19 6.33 -7.72
C THR A 52 8.30 5.09 -7.86
N GLY A 53 7.17 5.08 -7.14
CA GLY A 53 6.22 3.98 -7.16
C GLY A 53 6.49 2.88 -6.13
N ASP A 54 7.71 2.78 -5.57
CA ASP A 54 7.99 1.83 -4.49
C ASP A 54 7.11 2.14 -3.27
N ILE A 55 6.73 1.07 -2.57
CA ILE A 55 5.89 1.18 -1.37
C ILE A 55 6.77 1.43 -0.16
N LEU A 56 6.47 2.52 0.55
CA LEU A 56 7.13 2.89 1.80
C LEU A 56 6.43 2.27 3.01
N VAL A 57 5.10 2.23 2.98
CA VAL A 57 4.28 1.61 4.03
C VAL A 57 3.10 0.91 3.36
N GLY A 58 3.00 -0.39 3.57
CA GLY A 58 1.89 -1.22 3.13
C GLY A 58 0.70 -1.09 4.06
N LYS A 59 -0.40 -0.51 3.56
CA LYS A 59 -1.63 -0.30 4.32
C LYS A 59 -2.82 -0.91 3.58
N LEU A 60 -3.62 -1.68 4.31
CA LEU A 60 -4.88 -2.25 3.86
C LEU A 60 -6.03 -1.63 4.62
N THR A 61 -7.00 -1.11 3.88
CA THR A 61 -8.27 -0.66 4.42
C THR A 61 -9.33 -1.73 4.18
N PRO A 62 -9.99 -2.26 5.23
CA PRO A 62 -11.08 -3.20 5.03
C PRO A 62 -12.24 -2.49 4.32
N GLN A 63 -12.75 -3.10 3.25
CA GLN A 63 -13.88 -2.58 2.51
C GLN A 63 -14.98 -3.65 2.50
N MET A 64 -16.15 -3.33 3.05
CA MET A 64 -17.34 -4.11 2.72
C MET A 64 -17.68 -3.81 1.26
N ALA A 65 -17.27 -4.70 0.37
CA ALA A 65 -17.85 -4.78 -0.95
C ALA A 65 -19.33 -5.15 -0.77
N LYS A 66 -20.23 -4.17 -0.82
CA LYS A 66 -21.64 -4.47 -1.09
C LYS A 66 -21.66 -5.10 -2.47
N GLU A 67 -21.94 -6.41 -2.54
CA GLU A 67 -22.12 -7.11 -3.83
C GLU A 67 -23.14 -6.39 -4.73
N SER A 68 -24.05 -5.60 -4.13
CA SER A 68 -25.08 -4.80 -4.81
C SER A 68 -24.59 -3.52 -5.48
N SER A 69 -23.34 -3.07 -5.27
CA SER A 69 -22.83 -1.82 -5.87
C SER A 69 -22.01 -2.02 -7.14
N TYR A 70 -21.74 -3.26 -7.55
CA TYR A 70 -21.06 -3.52 -8.82
C TYR A 70 -22.06 -3.49 -9.98
N ALA A 71 -21.62 -2.90 -11.09
CA ALA A 71 -22.39 -2.90 -12.32
C ALA A 71 -22.60 -4.35 -12.80
N PRO A 72 -23.76 -4.68 -13.39
CA PRO A 72 -24.07 -6.04 -13.82
C PRO A 72 -23.03 -6.61 -14.79
N GLU A 73 -22.37 -5.77 -15.57
CA GLU A 73 -21.27 -6.14 -16.48
C GLU A 73 -20.05 -6.65 -15.71
N ASP A 74 -19.69 -6.01 -14.58
CA ASP A 74 -18.54 -6.38 -13.75
C ASP A 74 -18.82 -7.69 -12.97
N ARG A 75 -20.09 -7.93 -12.60
CA ARG A 75 -20.53 -9.20 -12.03
C ARG A 75 -20.44 -10.35 -13.03
N LEU A 76 -20.83 -10.13 -14.29
CA LEU A 76 -20.70 -11.12 -15.36
C LEU A 76 -19.24 -11.45 -15.66
N LEU A 77 -18.39 -10.42 -15.80
CA LEU A 77 -16.95 -10.61 -16.05
C LEU A 77 -16.29 -11.44 -14.94
N ARG A 78 -16.61 -11.16 -13.68
CA ARG A 78 -16.09 -11.94 -12.54
C ARG A 78 -16.59 -13.37 -12.51
N ALA A 79 -17.85 -13.62 -12.87
CA ALA A 79 -18.41 -14.97 -12.94
C ALA A 79 -17.73 -15.82 -14.03
N ILE A 80 -17.40 -15.21 -15.17
CA ILE A 80 -16.68 -15.88 -16.26
C ILE A 80 -15.21 -16.12 -15.90
N LEU A 81 -14.57 -15.14 -15.26
CA LEU A 81 -13.12 -15.17 -14.95
C LEU A 81 -12.79 -15.81 -13.60
N GLY A 82 -13.77 -16.14 -12.76
CA GLY A 82 -13.56 -16.72 -11.43
C GLY A 82 -12.82 -15.79 -10.45
N ILE A 83 -12.83 -14.48 -10.69
CA ILE A 83 -12.06 -13.52 -9.88
C ILE A 83 -12.79 -13.27 -8.56
N GLN A 84 -12.18 -13.70 -7.45
CA GLN A 84 -12.68 -13.40 -6.12
C GLN A 84 -12.55 -11.90 -5.79
N VAL A 85 -13.58 -11.36 -5.15
CA VAL A 85 -13.60 -9.96 -4.73
C VAL A 85 -12.61 -9.77 -3.58
N SER A 86 -11.65 -8.88 -3.77
CA SER A 86 -10.78 -8.45 -2.68
C SER A 86 -11.62 -7.68 -1.66
N THR A 87 -11.69 -8.21 -0.43
CA THR A 87 -12.41 -7.60 0.71
C THR A 87 -11.66 -6.41 1.31
N SER A 88 -10.48 -6.09 0.77
CA SER A 88 -9.57 -5.08 1.28
C SER A 88 -9.03 -4.25 0.12
N LYS A 89 -9.04 -2.93 0.29
CA LYS A 89 -8.47 -1.99 -0.67
C LYS A 89 -7.07 -1.58 -0.21
N GLU A 90 -6.12 -1.58 -1.13
CA GLU A 90 -4.79 -1.03 -0.86
C GLU A 90 -4.85 0.50 -0.70
N THR A 91 -4.33 1.00 0.41
CA THR A 91 -4.22 2.44 0.74
C THR A 91 -2.80 2.76 1.19
N CYS A 92 -1.83 2.13 0.49
CA CYS A 92 -0.42 2.17 0.82
C CYS A 92 0.22 3.55 0.58
N LEU A 93 1.24 3.87 1.37
CA LEU A 93 2.10 5.03 1.12
C LEU A 93 3.12 4.66 0.04
N LYS A 94 2.96 5.23 -1.16
CA LYS A 94 3.88 5.06 -2.29
C LYS A 94 4.78 6.28 -2.41
N LEU A 95 6.03 6.08 -2.85
CA LEU A 95 6.94 7.20 -3.10
C LEU A 95 6.41 8.03 -4.28
N PRO A 96 6.22 9.36 -4.13
CA PRO A 96 5.66 10.18 -5.19
C PRO A 96 6.58 10.28 -6.40
N ILE A 97 6.01 10.72 -7.51
CA ILE A 97 6.70 10.86 -8.79
C ILE A 97 7.91 11.78 -8.67
N GLY A 98 9.05 11.34 -9.20
CA GLY A 98 10.31 12.07 -9.14
C GLY A 98 11.07 11.88 -7.82
N GLY A 99 10.50 11.15 -6.86
CA GLY A 99 11.20 10.71 -5.67
C GLY A 99 12.18 9.57 -5.97
N ARG A 100 13.41 9.71 -5.49
CA ARG A 100 14.41 8.64 -5.41
C ARG A 100 15.37 8.94 -4.27
N GLY A 101 15.84 7.91 -3.59
CA GLY A 101 16.83 8.11 -2.53
C GLY A 101 16.97 6.91 -1.62
N ARG A 102 17.67 7.14 -0.51
CA ARG A 102 17.90 6.15 0.52
C ARG A 102 17.05 6.46 1.74
N VAL A 103 16.41 5.44 2.29
CA VAL A 103 15.68 5.56 3.56
C VAL A 103 16.70 5.72 4.69
N ILE A 104 16.65 6.86 5.38
CA ILE A 104 17.59 7.19 6.46
C ILE A 104 16.99 7.02 7.86
N ASP A 105 15.67 7.16 7.99
CA ASP A 105 14.95 7.12 9.26
C ASP A 105 13.53 6.58 9.04
N VAL A 106 13.03 5.83 10.01
CA VAL A 106 11.69 5.24 10.05
C VAL A 106 11.21 5.33 11.49
N ARG A 107 10.06 5.97 11.69
CA ARG A 107 9.45 6.09 13.02
C ARG A 107 8.05 5.54 12.99
N TRP A 108 7.79 4.62 13.91
CA TRP A 108 6.46 4.11 14.19
C TRP A 108 5.95 4.75 15.47
N ILE A 109 4.81 5.43 15.37
CA ILE A 109 4.12 6.02 16.53
C ILE A 109 2.80 5.26 16.64
N GLN A 110 2.60 4.62 17.79
CA GLN A 110 1.42 3.83 18.10
C GLN A 110 0.40 4.65 18.89
#